data_AF-A0A845U0Q5-F1
#
_entry.id   AF-A0A845U0Q5-F1
#
_cell.length_a   1.000
_cell.length_b   1.000
_cell.length_c   1.000
_cell.angle_alpha   90.00
_cell.angle_beta   90.00
_cell.angle_gamma   90.00
#
_symmetry.space_group_name_H-M   'P 1'
#
loop_
_entity.id
_entity.type
_entity.pdbx_description
1 polymer ?
#
loop_
_entity_poly.entity_id
_entity_poly.type
_entity_poly.pdbx_seq_one_letter_code
_entity_poly.pdbx_strand_id
1 'polypeptide(L)'
;MDEQPKPQQTQLQIKADEKELQGLYSNLVMIHHNAEEFSLNFIYVFPNVPQGKLLASVIVSPAHAKRLMRAMAENISRYEAQFGNIPDTPSGGPEPTVGFVH
;
A
#
# COMPACT_ATOMS: atom_id res chain seq x y z
N MET A 1 -7.24 3.34 -49.54
CA MET A 1 -8.04 3.22 -48.30
C MET A 1 -7.21 2.36 -47.38
N ASP A 2 -6.37 3.01 -46.58
CA ASP A 2 -5.46 2.35 -45.64
C ASP A 2 -6.19 2.16 -44.32
N GLU A 3 -6.57 0.90 -44.04
CA GLU A 3 -7.20 0.50 -42.79
C GLU A 3 -6.11 0.45 -41.70
N GLN A 4 -6.12 1.45 -40.80
CA GLN A 4 -5.22 1.47 -39.64
C GLN A 4 -5.63 0.37 -38.65
N PRO A 5 -4.69 -0.46 -38.15
CA PRO A 5 -5.01 -1.52 -37.19
C PRO A 5 -5.42 -0.89 -35.85
N LYS A 6 -6.65 -1.15 -35.41
CA LYS A 6 -7.14 -0.74 -34.09
C LYS A 6 -6.35 -1.47 -33.01
N PRO A 7 -5.83 -0.77 -31.98
CA PRO A 7 -5.09 -1.40 -30.90
C PRO A 7 -6.03 -2.35 -30.14
N GLN A 8 -5.76 -3.65 -30.27
CA GLN A 8 -6.43 -4.69 -29.49
C GLN A 8 -5.96 -4.52 -28.04
N GLN A 9 -6.86 -4.03 -27.19
CA GLN A 9 -6.62 -3.95 -25.75
C GLN A 9 -6.61 -5.38 -25.20
N THR A 10 -5.41 -5.91 -24.95
CA THR A 10 -5.25 -7.20 -24.27
C THR A 10 -5.85 -7.08 -22.87
N GLN A 11 -6.99 -7.74 -22.66
CA GLN A 11 -7.59 -7.83 -21.33
C GLN A 11 -6.71 -8.74 -20.47
N LEU A 12 -6.02 -8.13 -19.50
CA LEU A 12 -5.22 -8.84 -18.52
C LEU A 12 -6.16 -9.56 -17.54
N GLN A 13 -6.21 -10.89 -17.60
CA GLN A 13 -6.89 -11.69 -16.59
C GLN A 13 -5.94 -11.91 -15.41
N ILE A 14 -6.30 -11.34 -14.26
CA ILE A 14 -5.57 -11.54 -13.01
C ILE A 14 -6.21 -12.71 -12.28
N LYS A 15 -5.42 -13.75 -11.99
CA LYS A 15 -5.84 -14.85 -11.11
C LYS A 15 -5.49 -14.48 -9.67
N ALA A 16 -6.39 -14.75 -8.75
CA ALA A 16 -6.17 -14.58 -7.32
C ALA A 16 -6.76 -15.79 -6.58
N ASP A 17 -6.04 -16.30 -5.59
CA ASP A 17 -6.53 -17.35 -4.71
C ASP A 17 -7.59 -16.80 -3.73
N GLU A 18 -8.45 -17.66 -3.19
CA GLU A 18 -9.50 -17.26 -2.22
C GLU A 18 -8.92 -16.48 -1.02
N LYS A 19 -7.73 -16.86 -0.55
CA LYS A 19 -7.01 -16.18 0.53
C LYS A 19 -6.61 -14.74 0.17
N GLU A 20 -6.31 -14.48 -1.10
CA GLU A 20 -5.88 -13.16 -1.57
C GLU A 20 -7.09 -12.22 -1.71
N LEU A 21 -8.25 -12.78 -2.06
CA LEU A 21 -9.52 -12.04 -2.13
C LEU A 21 -10.01 -11.57 -0.75
N GLN A 22 -9.68 -12.31 0.32
CA GLN A 22 -10.03 -11.92 1.69
C GLN A 22 -9.30 -10.66 2.16
N GLY A 23 -8.10 -10.41 1.61
CA GLY A 23 -7.25 -9.29 2.02
C GLY A 23 -6.57 -9.51 3.38
N LEU A 24 -5.63 -8.61 3.69
CA LEU A 24 -4.86 -8.60 4.95
C LEU A 24 -5.03 -7.23 5.61
N TYR A 25 -5.28 -7.21 6.92
CA TYR A 25 -5.31 -5.97 7.69
C TYR A 25 -3.94 -5.68 8.30
N SER A 26 -3.35 -4.53 7.96
CA SER A 26 -2.12 -4.00 8.57
C SER A 26 -2.40 -2.65 9.24
N ASN A 27 -1.82 -2.42 10.42
CA ASN A 27 -1.84 -1.13 11.10
C ASN A 27 -0.52 -0.36 10.98
N LEU A 28 0.49 -0.93 10.32
CA LEU A 28 1.77 -0.30 10.06
C LEU A 28 2.26 -0.67 8.65
N VAL A 29 2.81 0.31 7.95
CA VAL A 29 3.56 0.10 6.70
C VAL A 29 4.95 0.69 6.87
N MET A 30 5.97 -0.15 6.78
CA MET A 30 7.37 0.31 6.74
C MET A 30 7.84 0.39 5.29
N ILE A 31 8.37 1.54 4.89
CA ILE A 31 8.85 1.78 3.54
C ILE A 31 10.37 1.95 3.58
N HIS A 32 11.07 1.09 2.85
CA HIS A 32 12.50 1.24 2.58
C HIS A 32 12.72 1.42 1.07
N HIS A 33 13.82 2.05 0.70
CA HIS A 33 14.15 2.23 -0.71
C HIS A 33 15.65 2.30 -0.96
N ASN A 34 16.02 1.97 -2.18
CA ASN A 34 17.31 2.29 -2.78
C ASN A 34 17.06 2.88 -4.19
N ALA A 35 18.10 3.02 -5.00
CA ALA A 35 17.96 3.59 -6.34
C ALA A 35 17.15 2.71 -7.32
N GLU A 36 17.07 1.41 -7.07
CA GLU A 36 16.49 0.42 -7.97
C GLU A 36 15.07 0.01 -7.56
N GLU A 37 14.75 0.06 -6.26
CA GLU A 37 13.49 -0.44 -5.72
C GLU A 37 13.02 0.25 -4.43
N PHE A 38 11.72 0.13 -4.20
CA PHE A 38 11.03 0.46 -2.95
C PHE A 38 10.43 -0.82 -2.40
N SER A 39 10.64 -1.11 -1.13
CA SER A 39 9.98 -2.20 -0.42
C SER A 39 8.93 -1.63 0.55
N LEU A 40 7.72 -2.18 0.46
CA LEU A 40 6.58 -1.85 1.31
C LEU A 40 6.28 -3.08 2.17
N ASN A 41 6.60 -2.98 3.45
CA ASN A 41 6.38 -4.04 4.43
C ASN A 41 5.12 -3.72 5.24
N PHE A 42 4.06 -4.47 5.00
CA PHE A 42 2.79 -4.36 5.71
C PHE A 42 2.84 -5.23 6.95
N ILE A 43 2.72 -4.61 8.12
CA ILE A 43 2.94 -5.23 9.42
C ILE A 43 1.71 -5.02 10.28
N TYR A 44 1.36 -6.06 11.05
CA TYR A 44 0.43 -5.95 12.16
C TYR A 44 1.20 -5.95 13.48
N VAL A 45 1.21 -4.81 14.16
CA VAL A 45 1.76 -4.66 15.50
C VAL A 45 0.66 -4.98 16.51
N PHE A 46 0.93 -5.90 17.43
CA PHE A 46 -0.03 -6.24 18.47
C PHE A 46 -0.07 -5.13 19.54
N PRO A 47 -1.26 -4.69 20.01
CA PRO A 47 -1.37 -3.55 20.92
C PRO A 47 -0.80 -3.82 22.32
N ASN A 48 -0.81 -5.07 22.77
CA ASN A 48 -0.49 -5.44 24.15
C ASN A 48 0.83 -6.20 24.30
N VAL A 49 1.52 -6.51 23.20
CA VAL A 49 2.80 -7.21 23.23
C VAL A 49 3.76 -6.54 22.25
N PRO A 50 5.06 -6.42 22.57
CA PRO A 50 6.07 -5.84 21.69
C PRO A 50 6.46 -6.83 20.58
N GLN A 51 5.46 -7.29 19.84
CA GLN A 51 5.62 -8.20 18.71
C GLN A 51 4.86 -7.63 17.52
N GLY A 52 5.36 -7.94 16.34
CA GLY A 52 4.70 -7.66 15.08
C GLY A 52 4.70 -8.90 14.20
N LYS A 53 3.71 -8.98 13.30
CA LYS A 53 3.66 -9.99 12.24
C LYS A 53 3.81 -9.29 10.89
N LEU A 54 4.84 -9.65 10.12
CA LEU A 54 4.93 -9.28 8.72
C LEU A 54 3.83 -10.02 7.94
N LEU A 55 2.95 -9.26 7.29
CA LEU A 55 1.81 -9.80 6.54
C LEU A 55 2.13 -9.92 5.06
N ALA A 56 2.73 -8.87 4.49
CA ALA A 56 3.16 -8.84 3.11
C ALA A 56 4.40 -7.95 2.97
N SER A 57 5.29 -8.34 2.06
CA SER A 57 6.41 -7.53 1.60
C SER A 57 6.28 -7.39 0.10
N VAL A 58 6.08 -6.16 -0.37
CA VAL A 58 5.87 -5.85 -1.79
C VAL A 58 7.00 -4.96 -2.27
N ILE A 59 7.69 -5.40 -3.31
CA ILE A 59 8.77 -4.64 -3.93
C ILE A 59 8.25 -4.02 -5.23
N VAL A 60 8.49 -2.72 -5.41
CA VAL A 60 8.09 -1.97 -6.60
C VAL A 60 9.25 -1.10 -7.09
N SER A 61 9.31 -0.87 -8.40
CA SER A 61 10.29 0.09 -8.93
C SER A 61 9.93 1.54 -8.52
N PRO A 62 10.90 2.48 -8.48
CA PRO A 62 10.65 3.88 -8.11
C PRO A 62 9.53 4.56 -8.91
N ALA A 63 9.42 4.23 -10.21
CA ALA A 63 8.35 4.76 -11.06
C ALA A 63 6.97 4.24 -10.64
N HIS A 64 6.85 2.98 -10.23
CA HIS A 64 5.61 2.43 -9.70
C HIS A 64 5.28 2.99 -8.32
N ALA A 65 6.26 3.15 -7.42
CA ALA A 65 6.06 3.80 -6.13
C ALA A 65 5.48 5.21 -6.29
N LYS A 66 6.03 6.01 -7.22
CA LYS A 66 5.52 7.36 -7.51
C LYS A 66 4.10 7.36 -8.05
N ARG A 67 3.76 6.41 -8.92
CA ARG A 67 2.39 6.24 -9.44
C ARG A 67 1.41 5.82 -8.34
N LEU A 68 1.81 4.88 -7.48
CA LEU A 68 1.02 4.43 -6.34
C LEU A 68 0.72 5.59 -5.38
N MET A 69 1.74 6.37 -5.00
CA MET A 69 1.57 7.52 -4.11
C MET A 69 0.54 8.52 -4.66
N ARG A 70 0.62 8.85 -5.96
CA ARG A 70 -0.32 9.78 -6.60
C ARG A 70 -1.74 9.23 -6.61
N ALA A 71 -1.91 7.96 -6.99
CA ALA A 71 -3.22 7.32 -7.00
C ALA A 71 -3.82 7.23 -5.59
N MET A 72 -3.01 6.90 -4.58
CA MET A 72 -3.42 6.87 -3.18
C MET A 72 -3.90 8.25 -2.71
N ALA A 73 -3.13 9.31 -2.96
CA ALA A 73 -3.49 10.67 -2.59
C ALA A 73 -4.82 11.12 -3.22
N GLU A 74 -5.02 10.81 -4.50
CA GLU A 74 -6.28 11.12 -5.22
C GLU A 74 -7.47 10.35 -4.61
N ASN A 75 -7.30 9.07 -4.29
CA ASN A 75 -8.37 8.27 -3.70
C ASN A 75 -8.71 8.71 -2.27
N ILE A 76 -7.70 9.06 -1.46
CA ILE A 76 -7.91 9.62 -0.11
C ILE A 76 -8.68 10.93 -0.21
N SER A 77 -8.27 11.86 -1.07
CA SER A 77 -8.98 13.13 -1.26
C SER A 77 -10.45 12.94 -1.66
N ARG A 78 -10.73 11.97 -2.55
CA ARG A 78 -12.11 11.61 -2.93
C ARG A 78 -12.90 10.98 -1.79
N TYR A 79 -12.27 10.19 -0.95
CA TYR A 79 -12.88 9.61 0.24
C TYR A 79 -13.23 10.72 1.23
N GLU A 80 -12.29 11.61 1.54
CA GLU A 80 -12.49 12.70 2.50
C GLU A 80 -13.58 13.68 2.06
N ALA A 81 -13.67 13.97 0.76
CA ALA A 81 -14.75 14.78 0.21
C ALA A 81 -16.15 14.17 0.40
N GLN A 82 -16.25 12.85 0.57
CA GLN A 82 -17.52 12.14 0.73
C GLN A 82 -17.84 11.79 2.19
N PHE A 83 -16.83 11.40 2.97
CA PHE A 83 -17.00 10.83 4.32
C PHE A 83 -16.46 11.72 5.44
N GLY A 84 -15.79 12.82 5.10
CA GLY A 84 -15.15 13.72 6.05
C GLY A 84 -13.64 13.44 6.19
N ASN A 85 -12.95 14.38 6.82
CA ASN A 85 -11.50 14.38 6.92
C ASN A 85 -10.96 13.20 7.73
N ILE A 86 -9.91 12.56 7.23
CA ILE A 86 -9.11 11.62 7.99
C ILE A 86 -8.24 12.44 8.95
N PRO A 87 -8.22 12.13 10.25
CA PRO A 87 -7.34 12.83 11.18
C PRO A 87 -5.87 12.51 10.92
N ASP A 88 -5.00 13.52 10.92
CA ASP A 88 -3.55 13.39 10.68
C ASP A 88 -2.84 12.53 11.75
N THR A 89 -3.47 12.35 12.91
CA THR A 89 -2.99 11.48 13.97
C THR A 89 -4.09 10.48 14.33
N PRO A 90 -3.75 9.18 14.50
CA PRO A 90 -4.70 8.23 15.05
C PRO A 90 -5.11 8.73 16.44
N SER A 91 -6.39 9.04 16.59
CA SER A 91 -6.97 9.54 17.83
C SER A 91 -6.72 8.54 18.97
N GLY A 92 -5.71 8.79 19.82
CA GLY A 92 -5.63 8.23 21.17
C GLY A 92 -4.70 7.03 21.44
N GLY A 93 -3.61 6.82 20.69
CA GLY A 93 -2.60 5.81 21.02
C GLY A 93 -1.21 6.43 21.27
N PRO A 94 -0.44 5.99 22.28
CA PRO A 94 0.95 6.46 22.44
C PRO A 94 1.76 6.13 21.18
N GLU A 95 2.59 7.07 20.74
CA GLU A 95 3.48 6.88 19.60
C GLU A 95 4.35 5.62 19.84
N PRO A 96 4.34 4.61 18.94
CA PRO A 96 5.20 3.46 19.09
C PRO A 96 6.65 3.92 18.97
N THR A 97 7.35 3.99 20.10
CA THR A 97 8.79 4.21 20.14
C THR A 97 9.46 2.93 19.67
N VAL A 98 9.65 2.80 18.35
CA VAL A 98 10.38 1.67 17.75
C VAL A 98 11.87 1.89 18.02
N GLY A 99 12.38 1.29 19.08
CA GLY A 99 13.81 1.24 19.36
C GLY A 99 14.49 0.16 18.52
N PHE A 100 15.44 0.56 17.68
CA PHE A 100 16.34 -0.37 17.00
C PHE A 100 17.51 -0.71 17.93
N VAL A 101 17.71 -2.00 18.23
CA VAL A 101 18.99 -2.49 18.73
C VAL A 101 19.89 -2.75 17.51
N HIS A 102 21.08 -2.14 17.50
CA HIS A 102 22.15 -2.43 16.55
C HIS A 102 22.90 -3.69 16.98
#